data_AF-T0RAY5-F1
#
_entry.id   AF-T0RAY5-F1
#
_cell.length_a   1.000
_cell.length_b   1.000
_cell.length_c   1.000
_cell.angle_alpha   90.00
_cell.angle_beta   90.00
_cell.angle_gamma   90.00
#
_symmetry.space_group_name_H-M   'P 1'
#
loop_
_entity.id
_entity.type
_entity.pdbx_description
1 polymer ?
#
loop_
_entity_poly.entity_id
_entity_poly.type
_entity_poly.pdbx_seq_one_letter_code
_entity_poly.pdbx_strand_id
1 'polypeptide(L)'
;MSKTYLSLGLLLLCLLLGLGAKAESADSFQLNGQSEETIVLDLIKSVTMYRDELQDSTCTRQEPYDTEECGYVTKYRQDCRYEPGRNVCRPYTDRICRYETRYRQECRTEPGRQQCRYEPGKTVCRTNSRGENNCRTIPGRQVCDTAPGRRVCRDVPYQDYVCRNETRNRCDYEPGRNVCSSVPYQEYECKTVTRYRSIPYACKITVKVPYQVDKKVEHTVNFNIVGAKDLSDATINVALAENGSISLSADNHSALTLLEVDNRIVSSSEYDFTSQVDVNVVDRAQYEAPLKINSHGLWMSKDGDYVLTVDSFSAVNFAVEIDVVTVSDGDRHYKKTFNINEFKKTDAGNGKVKLSIDLKKHGFKALKNLFGGVRIKVATTFETTPLGNVLGNQKPNNSREHIFSLKVYKD
;
A
#
# COMPACT_ATOMS: atom_id res chain seq x y z
N MET A 1 70.34 -48.97 21.29
CA MET A 1 68.96 -48.63 21.65
C MET A 1 68.79 -47.10 21.73
N SER A 2 68.66 -46.37 20.61
CA SER A 2 68.38 -44.91 20.65
C SER A 2 67.97 -44.31 19.28
N LYS A 3 67.16 -45.00 18.47
CA LYS A 3 66.73 -44.46 17.15
C LYS A 3 65.23 -44.53 16.86
N THR A 4 64.43 -45.11 17.76
CA THR A 4 62.98 -45.29 17.55
C THR A 4 62.10 -44.22 18.20
N TYR A 5 62.63 -43.39 19.10
CA TYR A 5 61.81 -42.37 19.79
C TYR A 5 61.68 -41.03 19.04
N LEU A 6 62.54 -40.76 18.06
CA LEU A 6 62.50 -39.49 17.32
C LEU A 6 61.41 -39.45 16.23
N SER A 7 61.01 -40.61 15.70
CA SER A 7 60.00 -40.73 14.64
C SER A 7 58.56 -40.59 15.17
N LEU A 8 58.29 -41.09 16.38
CA LEU A 8 56.95 -41.00 16.98
C LEU A 8 56.58 -39.58 17.43
N GLY A 9 57.57 -38.77 17.83
CA GLY A 9 57.35 -37.38 18.23
C GLY A 9 56.97 -36.45 17.07
N LEU A 10 57.50 -36.70 15.86
CA LEU A 10 57.21 -35.88 14.68
C LEU A 10 55.80 -36.15 14.11
N LEU A 11 55.32 -37.39 14.22
CA LEU A 11 53.99 -37.80 13.76
C LEU A 11 52.87 -37.29 14.69
N LEU A 12 53.15 -37.16 16.00
CA LEU A 12 52.24 -36.56 16.97
C LEU A 12 52.16 -35.02 16.81
N LEU A 13 53.25 -34.36 16.39
CA LEU A 13 53.29 -32.92 16.16
C LEU A 13 52.55 -32.50 14.87
N CYS A 14 52.56 -33.35 13.83
CA CYS A 14 51.75 -33.11 12.62
C CYS A 14 50.24 -33.31 12.83
N LEU A 15 49.81 -34.11 13.82
CA LEU A 15 48.39 -34.28 14.14
C LEU A 15 47.80 -33.09 14.94
N LEU A 16 48.63 -32.29 15.60
CA LEU A 16 48.19 -31.13 16.38
C LEU A 16 48.05 -29.85 15.55
N LEU A 17 48.46 -29.85 14.28
CA LEU A 17 48.34 -28.70 13.36
C LEU A 17 47.10 -28.76 12.45
N GLY A 18 46.24 -29.78 12.60
CA GLY A 18 45.22 -30.12 11.59
C GLY A 18 43.80 -29.54 11.77
N LEU A 19 43.45 -28.83 12.84
CA LEU A 19 42.03 -28.54 13.12
C LEU A 19 41.77 -27.11 13.62
N GLY A 20 42.39 -26.13 12.96
CA GLY A 20 41.88 -24.77 12.96
C GLY A 20 41.06 -24.54 11.71
N ALA A 21 39.90 -25.21 11.56
CA ALA A 21 38.93 -24.83 10.54
C ALA A 21 38.47 -23.40 10.90
N LYS A 22 39.07 -22.41 10.25
CA LYS A 22 38.67 -21.03 10.41
C LYS A 22 37.30 -20.90 9.77
N ALA A 23 36.34 -20.32 10.48
CA ALA A 23 35.10 -19.89 9.88
C ALA A 23 35.46 -18.92 8.75
N GLU A 24 35.22 -19.32 7.50
CA GLU A 24 35.48 -18.50 6.33
C GLU A 24 34.22 -17.69 6.04
N SER A 25 34.26 -16.41 6.39
CA SER A 25 33.18 -15.46 6.15
C SER A 25 33.15 -14.98 4.69
N ALA A 26 34.01 -15.51 3.83
CA ALA A 26 34.08 -15.20 2.41
C ALA A 26 34.55 -16.43 1.64
N ASP A 27 33.99 -16.61 0.46
CA ASP A 27 34.34 -17.68 -0.47
C ASP A 27 34.18 -17.17 -1.92
N SER A 28 34.72 -17.90 -2.88
CA SER A 28 34.65 -17.55 -4.29
C SER A 28 34.57 -18.78 -5.18
N PHE A 29 33.89 -18.65 -6.32
CA PHE A 29 33.82 -19.71 -7.31
C PHE A 29 33.90 -19.15 -8.73
N GLN A 30 34.39 -19.99 -9.66
CA GLN A 30 34.49 -19.64 -11.07
C GLN A 30 33.24 -20.08 -11.83
N LEU A 31 32.70 -19.19 -12.66
CA LEU A 31 31.62 -19.51 -13.60
C LEU A 31 32.19 -20.22 -14.84
N ASN A 32 32.01 -21.53 -14.90
CA ASN A 32 32.48 -22.45 -15.94
C ASN A 32 31.29 -23.20 -16.58
N GLY A 33 30.21 -22.50 -16.92
CA GLY A 33 29.03 -23.07 -17.60
C GLY A 33 28.08 -23.88 -16.71
N GLN A 34 28.33 -23.98 -15.40
CA GLN A 34 27.39 -24.60 -14.46
C GLN A 34 26.07 -23.82 -14.37
N SER A 35 24.97 -24.52 -14.06
CA SER A 35 23.65 -23.90 -13.85
C SER A 35 23.36 -23.55 -12.40
N GLU A 36 24.00 -24.21 -11.46
CA GLU A 36 23.77 -24.03 -10.03
C GLU A 36 25.10 -24.13 -9.29
N GLU A 37 25.22 -23.39 -8.19
CA GLU A 37 26.35 -23.48 -7.26
C GLU A 37 25.83 -23.28 -5.83
N THR A 38 26.49 -23.86 -4.83
CA THR A 38 26.12 -23.65 -3.42
C THR A 38 27.36 -23.37 -2.60
N ILE A 39 27.35 -22.23 -1.91
CA ILE A 39 28.40 -21.82 -0.98
C ILE A 39 27.85 -21.80 0.43
N VAL A 40 28.63 -22.28 1.39
CA VAL A 40 28.34 -22.19 2.82
C VAL A 40 29.36 -21.26 3.45
N LEU A 41 28.88 -20.15 3.99
CA LEU A 41 29.71 -19.16 4.69
C LEU A 41 29.51 -19.30 6.19
N ASP A 42 30.61 -19.26 6.93
CA ASP A 42 30.62 -19.35 8.37
C ASP A 42 31.13 -18.05 9.00
N LEU A 43 30.40 -17.51 9.97
CA LEU A 43 30.83 -16.37 10.76
C LEU A 43 30.66 -16.67 12.26
N ILE A 44 31.67 -16.34 13.06
CA ILE A 44 31.55 -16.38 14.52
C ILE A 44 31.09 -15.00 15.01
N LYS A 45 29.91 -14.95 15.62
CA LYS A 45 29.32 -13.72 16.17
C LYS A 45 29.26 -13.81 17.69
N SER A 46 29.79 -12.80 18.37
CA SER A 46 29.64 -12.68 19.83
C SER A 46 28.26 -12.13 20.16
N VAL A 47 27.45 -12.90 20.88
CA VAL A 47 26.08 -12.55 21.27
C VAL A 47 25.98 -12.46 22.79
N THR A 48 25.34 -11.40 23.27
CA THR A 48 25.05 -11.25 24.69
C THR A 48 23.83 -12.08 25.06
N MET A 49 24.05 -13.16 25.80
CA MET A 49 22.99 -13.98 26.40
C MET A 49 22.81 -13.60 27.87
N TYR A 50 21.67 -13.96 28.45
CA TYR A 50 21.40 -13.73 29.88
C TYR A 50 21.23 -15.07 30.58
N ARG A 51 21.89 -15.23 31.73
CA ARG A 51 21.64 -16.35 32.65
C ARG A 51 21.04 -15.83 33.93
N ASP A 52 20.19 -16.65 34.53
CA ASP A 52 19.60 -16.37 35.83
C ASP A 52 20.60 -16.75 36.92
N GLU A 53 21.00 -15.77 37.74
CA GLU A 53 21.81 -15.98 38.93
C GLU A 53 21.01 -15.61 40.17
N LEU A 54 21.13 -16.43 41.23
CA LEU A 54 20.52 -16.13 42.52
C LEU A 54 21.48 -15.23 43.32
N GLN A 55 21.05 -14.01 43.59
CA GLN A 55 21.81 -13.06 44.41
C GLN A 55 21.12 -12.87 45.77
N ASP A 56 21.92 -12.86 46.83
CA ASP A 56 21.42 -12.53 48.17
C ASP A 56 20.95 -11.07 48.20
N SER A 57 19.75 -10.86 48.72
CA SER A 57 19.09 -9.56 48.82
C SER A 57 18.24 -9.49 50.09
N THR A 58 17.65 -8.32 50.32
CA THR A 58 16.75 -8.06 51.45
C THR A 58 15.33 -7.88 50.93
N CYS A 59 14.45 -8.83 51.25
CA CYS A 59 13.03 -8.74 50.95
C CYS A 59 12.27 -8.19 52.16
N THR A 60 11.03 -7.72 51.94
CA THR A 60 10.17 -7.26 53.04
C THR A 60 8.92 -8.13 53.13
N ARG A 61 8.51 -8.44 54.36
CA ARG A 61 7.23 -9.08 54.65
C ARG A 61 6.45 -8.24 55.66
N GLN A 62 5.13 -8.26 55.56
CA GLN A 62 4.25 -7.64 56.54
C GLN A 62 4.07 -8.59 57.73
N GLU A 63 4.40 -8.13 58.93
CA GLU A 63 4.07 -8.83 60.18
C GLU A 63 3.00 -8.06 60.94
N PRO A 64 1.90 -8.73 61.36
CA PRO A 64 0.87 -8.10 62.16
C PRO A 64 1.39 -7.82 63.58
N TYR A 65 0.97 -6.70 64.15
CA TYR A 65 1.13 -6.37 65.56
C TYR A 65 -0.12 -5.66 66.06
N ASP A 66 -0.51 -5.93 67.31
CA ASP A 66 -1.69 -5.34 67.90
C ASP A 66 -1.32 -4.06 68.66
N THR A 67 -2.13 -3.01 68.48
CA THR A 67 -2.03 -1.76 69.23
C THR A 67 -3.41 -1.39 69.76
N GLU A 68 -3.46 -0.89 71.00
CA GLU A 68 -4.71 -0.41 71.59
C GLU A 68 -4.94 1.04 71.16
N GLU A 69 -6.03 1.27 70.43
CA GLU A 69 -6.44 2.61 70.01
C GLU A 69 -7.70 3.00 70.76
N CYS A 70 -7.65 4.13 71.45
CA CYS A 70 -8.78 4.67 72.20
C CYS A 70 -9.31 5.94 71.56
N GLY A 71 -10.62 6.06 71.46
CA GLY A 71 -11.26 7.25 70.90
C GLY A 71 -12.73 7.38 71.29
N TYR A 72 -13.27 8.57 71.09
CA TYR A 72 -14.69 8.82 71.28
C TYR A 72 -15.48 8.25 70.09
N VAL A 73 -16.34 7.27 70.37
CA VAL A 73 -17.29 6.70 69.42
C VAL A 73 -18.65 7.35 69.63
N THR A 74 -19.30 7.76 68.56
CA THR A 74 -20.67 8.31 68.65
C THR A 74 -21.68 7.15 68.67
N LYS A 75 -22.40 7.00 69.78
CA LYS A 75 -23.54 6.09 69.92
C LYS A 75 -24.85 6.88 69.92
N TYR A 76 -25.98 6.20 69.78
CA TYR A 76 -27.28 6.84 69.69
C TYR A 76 -28.22 6.27 70.75
N ARG A 77 -28.93 7.15 71.47
CA ARG A 77 -30.04 6.78 72.36
C ARG A 77 -31.36 7.24 71.77
N GLN A 78 -32.44 6.49 71.99
CA GLN A 78 -33.76 6.93 71.55
C GLN A 78 -34.38 7.88 72.56
N ASP A 79 -34.77 9.06 72.07
CA ASP A 79 -35.56 10.03 72.83
C ASP A 79 -36.91 10.21 72.13
N CYS A 80 -38.01 10.04 72.87
CA CYS A 80 -39.36 9.95 72.32
C CYS A 80 -40.25 11.06 72.85
N ARG A 81 -40.98 11.73 71.94
CA ARG A 81 -42.02 12.71 72.28
C ARG A 81 -43.36 12.34 71.65
N TYR A 82 -44.46 12.63 72.34
CA TYR A 82 -45.80 12.39 71.82
C TYR A 82 -46.24 13.52 70.88
N GLU A 83 -46.64 13.20 69.65
CA GLU A 83 -47.26 14.15 68.72
C GLU A 83 -48.78 13.91 68.64
N PRO A 84 -49.63 14.93 68.86
CA PRO A 84 -51.07 14.79 68.78
C PRO A 84 -51.54 14.60 67.33
N GLY A 85 -52.70 13.94 67.17
CA GLY A 85 -53.26 13.62 65.86
C GLY A 85 -53.65 14.88 65.07
N ARG A 86 -53.45 14.84 63.76
CA ARG A 86 -53.74 15.96 62.85
C ARG A 86 -54.22 15.48 61.49
N ASN A 87 -55.03 16.31 60.83
CA ASN A 87 -55.38 16.10 59.43
C ASN A 87 -54.18 16.46 58.56
N VAL A 88 -53.70 15.51 57.76
CA VAL A 88 -52.62 15.75 56.80
C VAL A 88 -53.23 15.75 55.40
N CYS A 89 -53.36 16.94 54.83
CA CYS A 89 -53.81 17.12 53.46
C CYS A 89 -52.62 17.03 52.51
N ARG A 90 -52.67 16.12 51.53
CA ARG A 90 -51.65 15.98 50.50
C ARG A 90 -52.30 16.11 49.11
N PRO A 91 -51.67 16.82 48.16
CA PRO A 91 -52.13 16.82 46.79
C PRO A 91 -51.97 15.42 46.19
N TYR A 92 -53.07 14.86 45.71
CA TYR A 92 -53.13 13.56 45.06
C TYR A 92 -53.52 13.76 43.60
N THR A 93 -52.71 13.24 42.68
CA THR A 93 -52.92 13.42 41.24
C THR A 93 -53.46 12.15 40.62
N ASP A 94 -54.71 12.20 40.14
CA ASP A 94 -55.39 11.10 39.47
C ASP A 94 -55.29 11.26 37.95
N ARG A 95 -55.05 10.15 37.25
CA ARG A 95 -55.00 10.14 35.78
C ARG A 95 -56.36 9.73 35.22
N ILE A 96 -57.07 10.69 34.63
CA ILE A 96 -58.39 10.49 34.04
C ILE A 96 -58.24 10.39 32.52
N CYS A 97 -58.73 9.32 31.93
CA CYS A 97 -58.65 9.06 30.50
C CYS A 97 -60.04 9.04 29.85
N ARG A 98 -60.17 9.64 28.67
CA ARG A 98 -61.41 9.64 27.87
C ARG A 98 -61.10 9.61 26.39
N TYR A 99 -62.00 9.02 25.60
CA TYR A 99 -61.93 9.08 24.14
C TYR A 99 -62.36 10.47 23.65
N GLU A 100 -61.47 11.15 22.93
CA GLU A 100 -61.73 12.43 22.27
C GLU A 100 -61.78 12.20 20.74
N THR A 101 -62.79 12.73 20.05
CA THR A 101 -62.88 12.59 18.58
C THR A 101 -62.04 13.66 17.91
N ARG A 102 -61.10 13.25 17.05
CA ARG A 102 -60.23 14.11 16.24
C ARG A 102 -60.44 13.81 14.76
N TYR A 103 -59.97 14.68 13.86
CA TYR A 103 -60.14 14.52 12.42
C TYR A 103 -58.78 14.49 11.73
N ARG A 104 -58.63 13.63 10.72
CA ARG A 104 -57.45 13.58 9.86
C ARG A 104 -57.84 13.79 8.39
N GLN A 105 -57.01 14.52 7.64
CA GLN A 105 -57.23 14.68 6.20
C GLN A 105 -56.71 13.49 5.42
N GLU A 106 -57.60 12.88 4.64
CA GLU A 106 -57.26 11.88 3.64
C GLU A 106 -57.45 12.48 2.25
N CYS A 107 -56.40 12.43 1.43
CA CYS A 107 -56.40 13.01 0.09
C CYS A 107 -56.14 11.96 -0.98
N ARG A 108 -56.80 12.10 -2.13
CA ARG A 108 -56.48 11.35 -3.36
C ARG A 108 -56.25 12.30 -4.54
N THR A 109 -55.36 11.92 -5.44
CA THR A 109 -55.07 12.68 -6.67
C THR A 109 -55.69 11.94 -7.85
N GLU A 110 -56.57 12.62 -8.58
CA GLU A 110 -57.18 12.06 -9.78
C GLU A 110 -56.22 12.14 -10.97
N PRO A 111 -56.23 11.18 -11.91
CA PRO A 111 -55.35 11.20 -13.08
C PRO A 111 -55.65 12.37 -14.03
N GLY A 112 -54.62 12.86 -14.71
CA GLY A 112 -54.75 13.92 -15.72
C GLY A 112 -55.54 13.46 -16.95
N ARG A 113 -56.22 14.39 -17.61
CA ARG A 113 -57.03 14.12 -18.81
C ARG A 113 -56.56 14.94 -19.99
N GLN A 114 -56.49 14.31 -21.16
CA GLN A 114 -56.14 14.98 -22.41
C GLN A 114 -57.40 15.53 -23.07
N GLN A 115 -57.37 16.80 -23.44
CA GLN A 115 -58.47 17.47 -24.14
C GLN A 115 -57.98 17.89 -25.52
N CYS A 116 -58.62 17.36 -26.54
CA CYS A 116 -58.31 17.64 -27.93
C CYS A 116 -59.37 18.56 -28.54
N ARG A 117 -58.95 19.57 -29.29
CA ARG A 117 -59.83 20.39 -30.12
C ARG A 117 -59.35 20.41 -31.56
N TYR A 118 -60.30 20.46 -32.49
CA TYR A 118 -60.01 20.51 -33.92
C TYR A 118 -60.02 21.97 -34.41
N GLU A 119 -58.92 22.42 -35.00
CA GLU A 119 -58.85 23.74 -35.62
C GLU A 119 -59.12 23.61 -37.12
N PRO A 120 -60.15 24.28 -37.67
CA PRO A 120 -60.49 24.16 -39.08
C PRO A 120 -59.41 24.80 -39.97
N GLY A 121 -59.26 24.25 -41.16
CA GLY A 121 -58.29 24.73 -42.14
C GLY A 121 -58.58 26.17 -42.54
N LYS A 122 -57.53 26.96 -42.74
CA LYS A 122 -57.65 28.36 -43.14
C LYS A 122 -56.74 28.66 -44.32
N THR A 123 -57.26 29.41 -45.27
CA THR A 123 -56.48 29.92 -46.41
C THR A 123 -55.81 31.22 -46.01
N VAL A 124 -54.48 31.23 -46.08
CA VAL A 124 -53.69 32.41 -45.77
C VAL A 124 -53.12 32.93 -47.08
N CYS A 125 -53.48 34.16 -47.41
CA CYS A 125 -52.98 34.87 -48.57
C CYS A 125 -51.92 35.87 -48.14
N ARG A 126 -50.83 35.95 -48.90
CA ARG A 126 -49.83 37.01 -48.75
C ARG A 126 -49.58 37.67 -50.11
N THR A 127 -49.68 38.98 -50.13
CA THR A 127 -49.33 39.82 -51.28
C THR A 127 -47.83 40.01 -51.30
N ASN A 128 -47.18 39.75 -52.44
CA ASN A 128 -45.75 40.02 -52.60
C ASN A 128 -45.51 41.51 -52.94
N SER A 129 -44.25 41.95 -52.92
CA SER A 129 -43.84 43.34 -53.17
C SER A 129 -44.07 43.83 -54.61
N ARG A 130 -44.59 42.97 -55.51
CA ARG A 130 -45.01 43.31 -56.88
C ARG A 130 -46.53 43.39 -57.04
N GLY A 131 -47.30 43.21 -55.96
CA GLY A 131 -48.75 43.36 -55.94
C GLY A 131 -49.56 42.09 -56.23
N GLU A 132 -48.91 40.93 -56.40
CA GLU A 132 -49.61 39.66 -56.65
C GLU A 132 -49.95 38.92 -55.35
N ASN A 133 -51.17 38.40 -55.23
CA ASN A 133 -51.64 37.63 -54.09
C ASN A 133 -51.36 36.14 -54.27
N ASN A 134 -50.48 35.59 -53.42
CA ASN A 134 -50.25 34.15 -53.38
C ASN A 134 -50.94 33.55 -52.14
N CYS A 135 -51.93 32.71 -52.37
CA CYS A 135 -52.76 32.10 -51.34
C CYS A 135 -52.43 30.63 -51.17
N ARG A 136 -52.20 30.18 -49.93
CA ARG A 136 -52.05 28.76 -49.60
C ARG A 136 -53.07 28.35 -48.55
N THR A 137 -53.80 27.27 -48.84
CA THR A 137 -54.75 26.67 -47.90
C THR A 137 -54.01 25.71 -46.97
N ILE A 138 -54.15 25.93 -45.66
CA ILE A 138 -53.62 25.04 -44.62
C ILE A 138 -54.78 24.13 -44.18
N PRO A 139 -54.65 22.79 -44.25
CA PRO A 139 -55.68 21.87 -43.80
C PRO A 139 -55.84 21.94 -42.27
N GLY A 140 -57.06 21.66 -41.78
CA GLY A 140 -57.35 21.67 -40.35
C GLY A 140 -56.58 20.58 -39.60
N ARG A 141 -56.19 20.86 -38.36
CA ARG A 141 -55.44 19.92 -37.51
C ARG A 141 -56.04 19.84 -36.11
N GLN A 142 -55.93 18.67 -35.50
CA GLN A 142 -56.32 18.47 -34.11
C GLN A 142 -55.14 18.81 -33.19
N VAL A 143 -55.40 19.64 -32.18
CA VAL A 143 -54.42 20.01 -31.15
C VAL A 143 -54.93 19.47 -29.81
N CYS A 144 -54.10 18.72 -29.11
CA CYS A 144 -54.43 18.07 -27.85
C CYS A 144 -53.52 18.58 -26.74
N ASP A 145 -54.11 19.10 -25.67
CA ASP A 145 -53.40 19.53 -24.47
C ASP A 145 -53.72 18.61 -23.29
N THR A 146 -52.70 18.25 -22.50
CA THR A 146 -52.85 17.38 -21.33
C THR A 146 -52.94 18.22 -20.07
N ALA A 147 -54.09 18.18 -19.38
CA ALA A 147 -54.28 18.86 -18.11
C ALA A 147 -53.83 17.97 -16.93
N PRO A 148 -53.02 18.47 -15.99
CA PRO A 148 -52.57 17.69 -14.83
C PRO A 148 -53.74 17.39 -13.88
N GLY A 149 -53.64 16.24 -13.20
CA GLY A 149 -54.63 15.74 -12.25
C GLY A 149 -54.83 16.64 -11.02
N ARG A 150 -56.04 16.66 -10.44
CA ARG A 150 -56.39 17.48 -9.26
C ARG A 150 -56.38 16.62 -7.99
N ARG A 151 -55.84 17.15 -6.90
CA ARG A 151 -55.89 16.53 -5.56
C ARG A 151 -57.16 16.97 -4.81
N VAL A 152 -57.91 16.00 -4.30
CA VAL A 152 -59.13 16.22 -3.51
C VAL A 152 -58.94 15.57 -2.14
N CYS A 153 -59.18 16.33 -1.07
CA CYS A 153 -59.02 15.89 0.32
C CYS A 153 -60.36 15.93 1.06
N ARG A 154 -60.55 15.03 2.03
CA ARG A 154 -61.66 15.06 3.00
C ARG A 154 -61.17 14.75 4.41
N ASP A 155 -61.82 15.35 5.40
CA ASP A 155 -61.56 15.06 6.81
C ASP A 155 -62.35 13.83 7.29
N VAL A 156 -61.65 12.89 7.93
CA VAL A 156 -62.23 11.66 8.46
C VAL A 156 -62.05 11.64 9.99
N PRO A 157 -63.13 11.48 10.77
CA PRO A 157 -63.03 11.39 12.23
C PRO A 157 -62.37 10.09 12.68
N TYR A 158 -61.57 10.17 13.74
CA TYR A 158 -61.04 9.03 14.49
C TYR A 158 -61.08 9.33 16.00
N GLN A 159 -61.15 8.29 16.83
CA GLN A 159 -61.13 8.45 18.28
C GLN A 159 -59.71 8.29 18.81
N ASP A 160 -59.30 9.24 19.65
CA ASP A 160 -58.01 9.29 20.30
C ASP A 160 -58.20 9.16 21.82
N TYR A 161 -57.44 8.30 22.49
CA TYR A 161 -57.59 8.06 23.92
C TYR A 161 -56.66 8.97 24.70
N VAL A 162 -57.22 10.07 25.23
CA VAL A 162 -56.43 11.13 25.88
C VAL A 162 -56.58 11.02 27.39
N CYS A 163 -55.44 10.91 28.08
CA CYS A 163 -55.37 10.93 29.54
C CYS A 163 -54.82 12.26 30.04
N ARG A 164 -55.45 12.86 31.04
CA ARG A 164 -54.98 14.06 31.74
C ARG A 164 -54.84 13.77 33.23
N ASN A 165 -53.85 14.40 33.86
CA ASN A 165 -53.61 14.29 35.28
C ASN A 165 -54.33 15.45 35.99
N GLU A 166 -55.24 15.14 36.90
CA GLU A 166 -55.95 16.12 37.73
C GLU A 166 -55.52 15.98 39.19
N THR A 167 -55.06 17.07 39.80
CA THR A 167 -54.62 17.09 41.20
C THR A 167 -55.75 17.56 42.12
N ARG A 168 -56.10 16.74 43.11
CA ARG A 168 -57.06 17.07 44.18
C ARG A 168 -56.41 16.91 45.55
N ASN A 169 -56.78 17.75 46.50
CA ASN A 169 -56.28 17.61 47.87
C ASN A 169 -57.08 16.53 48.59
N ARG A 170 -56.40 15.46 49.01
CA ARG A 170 -56.95 14.42 49.87
C ARG A 170 -56.40 14.62 51.27
N CYS A 171 -57.29 14.73 52.24
CA CYS A 171 -56.93 14.83 53.65
C CYS A 171 -57.27 13.53 54.35
N ASP A 172 -56.26 12.89 54.93
CA ASP A 172 -56.44 11.72 55.79
C ASP A 172 -56.05 12.11 57.23
N TYR A 173 -56.77 11.60 58.22
CA TYR A 173 -56.49 11.86 59.64
C TYR A 173 -55.37 10.92 60.12
N GLU A 174 -54.24 11.47 60.54
CA GLU A 174 -53.17 10.70 61.18
C GLU A 174 -53.38 10.71 62.70
N PRO A 175 -53.55 9.54 63.37
CA PRO A 175 -53.70 9.47 64.81
C PRO A 175 -52.39 9.83 65.52
N GLY A 176 -52.51 10.35 66.75
CA GLY A 176 -51.34 10.74 67.55
C GLY A 176 -50.43 9.54 67.86
N ARG A 177 -49.11 9.74 67.77
CA ARG A 177 -48.10 8.69 67.97
C ARG A 177 -46.87 9.24 68.69
N ASN A 178 -46.14 8.35 69.37
CA ASN A 178 -44.81 8.67 69.87
C ASN A 178 -43.83 8.72 68.69
N VAL A 179 -43.15 9.84 68.52
CA VAL A 179 -42.08 10.03 67.55
C VAL A 179 -40.76 9.99 68.31
N CYS A 180 -39.97 8.94 68.07
CA CYS A 180 -38.65 8.77 68.67
C CYS A 180 -37.56 9.21 67.68
N SER A 181 -36.59 10.00 68.17
CA SER A 181 -35.39 10.38 67.43
C SER A 181 -34.14 9.82 68.10
N SER A 182 -33.21 9.34 67.28
CA SER A 182 -31.90 8.89 67.74
C SER A 182 -31.01 10.10 68.04
N VAL A 183 -30.73 10.35 69.31
CA VAL A 183 -29.86 11.45 69.76
C VAL A 183 -28.44 10.91 69.92
N PRO A 184 -27.44 11.45 69.20
CA PRO A 184 -26.05 11.03 69.34
C PRO A 184 -25.48 11.44 70.71
N TYR A 185 -24.68 10.56 71.31
CA TYR A 185 -23.83 10.82 72.46
C TYR A 185 -22.45 10.19 72.24
N GLN A 186 -21.41 10.73 72.87
CA GLN A 186 -20.05 10.21 72.73
C GLN A 186 -19.70 9.29 73.89
N GLU A 187 -19.10 8.14 73.58
CA GLU A 187 -18.59 7.16 74.54
C GLU A 187 -17.14 6.84 74.21
N TYR A 188 -16.26 6.89 75.21
CA TYR A 188 -14.84 6.61 75.01
C TYR A 188 -14.63 5.09 74.99
N GLU A 189 -14.24 4.55 73.85
CA GLU A 189 -13.98 3.11 73.68
C GLU A 189 -12.53 2.89 73.25
N CYS A 190 -11.87 1.92 73.89
CA CYS A 190 -10.58 1.38 73.45
C CYS A 190 -10.82 0.08 72.68
N LYS A 191 -10.19 -0.07 71.52
CA LYS A 191 -10.24 -1.30 70.72
C LYS A 191 -8.83 -1.71 70.33
N THR A 192 -8.56 -3.00 70.42
CA THR A 192 -7.32 -3.59 69.88
C THR A 192 -7.42 -3.60 68.36
N VAL A 193 -6.49 -2.90 67.70
CA VAL A 193 -6.40 -2.81 66.25
C VAL A 193 -5.14 -3.53 65.79
N THR A 194 -5.29 -4.52 64.92
CA THR A 194 -4.16 -5.18 64.27
C THR A 194 -3.61 -4.29 63.15
N ARG A 195 -2.37 -3.84 63.30
CA ARG A 195 -1.62 -3.10 62.28
C ARG A 195 -0.53 -3.98 61.68
N TYR A 196 0.02 -3.58 60.53
CA TYR A 196 1.10 -4.31 59.87
C TYR A 196 2.36 -3.44 59.81
N ARG A 197 3.52 -4.05 60.04
CA ARG A 197 4.82 -3.42 59.82
C ARG A 197 5.64 -4.24 58.83
N SER A 198 6.39 -3.55 57.97
CA SER A 198 7.34 -4.17 57.07
C SER A 198 8.60 -4.56 57.83
N ILE A 199 8.93 -5.85 57.85
CA ILE A 199 10.18 -6.35 58.44
C ILE A 199 11.08 -6.88 57.30
N PRO A 200 12.35 -6.45 57.24
CA PRO A 200 13.30 -6.99 56.28
C PRO A 200 13.72 -8.41 56.65
N TYR A 201 13.89 -9.29 55.66
CA TYR A 201 14.48 -10.62 55.84
C TYR A 201 15.39 -10.97 54.66
N ALA A 202 16.37 -11.84 54.91
CA ALA A 202 17.28 -12.32 53.88
C ALA A 202 16.53 -13.19 52.86
N CYS A 203 16.61 -12.85 51.59
CA CYS A 203 16.02 -13.61 50.49
C CYS A 203 17.01 -13.72 49.34
N LYS A 204 16.76 -14.66 48.42
CA LYS A 204 17.47 -14.72 47.14
C LYS A 204 16.56 -14.17 46.06
N ILE A 205 17.06 -13.23 45.27
CA ILE A 205 16.38 -12.72 44.09
C ILE A 205 17.09 -13.25 42.84
N THR A 206 16.31 -13.53 41.80
CA THR A 206 16.86 -13.93 40.50
C THR A 206 17.24 -12.69 39.72
N VAL A 207 18.53 -12.53 39.42
CA VAL A 207 19.07 -11.44 38.61
C VAL A 207 19.55 -12.01 37.29
N LYS A 208 19.20 -11.34 36.18
CA LYS A 208 19.70 -11.69 34.85
C LYS A 208 21.08 -11.09 34.64
N VAL A 209 22.10 -11.93 34.57
CA VAL A 209 23.48 -11.51 34.35
C VAL A 209 23.83 -11.72 32.86
N PRO A 210 24.25 -10.66 32.14
CA PRO A 210 24.67 -10.79 30.75
C PRO A 210 26.03 -11.49 30.67
N TYR A 211 26.19 -12.35 29.67
CA TYR A 211 27.48 -12.96 29.32
C TYR A 211 27.61 -13.06 27.80
N GLN A 212 28.83 -12.94 27.28
CA GLN A 212 29.10 -13.07 25.85
C GLN A 212 29.30 -14.54 25.50
N VAL A 213 28.63 -14.99 24.44
CA VAL A 213 28.82 -16.32 23.85
C VAL A 213 29.09 -16.15 22.38
N ASP A 214 30.17 -16.75 21.91
CA ASP A 214 30.45 -16.86 20.49
C ASP A 214 29.53 -17.92 19.88
N LYS A 215 28.67 -17.49 18.97
CA LYS A 215 27.75 -18.33 18.21
C LYS A 215 28.23 -18.44 16.78
N LYS A 216 28.28 -19.67 16.27
CA LYS A 216 28.48 -19.92 14.84
C LYS A 216 27.20 -19.53 14.11
N VAL A 217 27.33 -18.65 13.12
CA VAL A 217 26.31 -18.29 12.15
C VAL A 217 26.68 -18.97 10.85
N GLU A 218 25.75 -19.73 10.28
CA GLU A 218 25.93 -20.43 9.01
C GLU A 218 25.00 -19.82 7.96
N HIS A 219 25.55 -19.49 6.79
CA HIS A 219 24.77 -18.90 5.69
C HIS A 219 24.98 -19.71 4.42
N THR A 220 23.93 -20.42 4.01
CA THR A 220 23.90 -21.13 2.72
C THR A 220 23.44 -20.17 1.62
N VAL A 221 24.27 -20.00 0.59
CA VAL A 221 23.98 -19.17 -0.58
C VAL A 221 23.84 -20.06 -1.80
N ASN A 222 22.62 -20.16 -2.32
CA ASN A 222 22.30 -20.96 -3.50
C ASN A 222 22.32 -20.06 -4.73
N PHE A 223 23.22 -20.32 -5.66
CA PHE A 223 23.31 -19.62 -6.93
C PHE A 223 22.54 -20.36 -8.00
N ASN A 224 21.72 -19.64 -8.75
CA ASN A 224 21.04 -20.11 -9.96
C ASN A 224 21.53 -19.28 -11.14
N ILE A 225 22.24 -19.92 -12.07
CA ILE A 225 22.96 -19.28 -13.16
C ILE A 225 22.21 -19.53 -14.46
N VAL A 226 21.76 -18.45 -15.08
CA VAL A 226 20.95 -18.46 -16.30
C VAL A 226 21.60 -17.62 -17.41
N GLY A 227 21.15 -17.81 -18.66
CA GLY A 227 21.63 -17.03 -19.80
C GLY A 227 22.83 -17.66 -20.52
N ALA A 228 23.71 -16.82 -21.06
CA ALA A 228 24.86 -17.20 -21.91
C ALA A 228 26.07 -17.71 -21.11
N LYS A 229 25.82 -18.64 -20.19
CA LYS A 229 26.82 -19.19 -19.24
C LYS A 229 28.03 -19.86 -19.89
N ASP A 230 27.92 -20.34 -21.12
CA ASP A 230 29.06 -20.93 -21.84
C ASP A 230 30.08 -19.87 -22.33
N LEU A 231 29.72 -18.59 -22.25
CA LEU A 231 30.58 -17.46 -22.62
C LEU A 231 31.19 -16.74 -21.41
N SER A 232 30.79 -17.11 -20.19
CA SER A 232 31.31 -16.49 -18.98
C SER A 232 32.66 -17.06 -18.61
N ASP A 233 33.56 -16.17 -18.22
CA ASP A 233 34.79 -16.46 -17.50
C ASP A 233 34.87 -15.39 -16.42
N ALA A 234 34.37 -15.71 -15.23
CA ALA A 234 34.27 -14.77 -14.13
C ALA A 234 34.37 -15.48 -12.79
N THR A 235 35.02 -14.82 -11.83
CA THR A 235 35.07 -15.27 -10.45
C THR A 235 34.04 -14.49 -9.65
N ILE A 236 33.06 -15.18 -9.07
CA ILE A 236 32.10 -14.59 -8.14
C ILE A 236 32.68 -14.68 -6.75
N ASN A 237 32.84 -13.54 -6.09
CA ASN A 237 33.25 -13.45 -4.70
C ASN A 237 32.03 -13.16 -3.83
N VAL A 238 31.89 -13.92 -2.76
CA VAL A 238 30.76 -13.86 -1.84
C VAL A 238 31.34 -13.62 -0.45
N ALA A 239 30.84 -12.61 0.26
CA ALA A 239 31.23 -12.39 1.65
C ALA A 239 30.02 -12.14 2.53
N LEU A 240 30.05 -12.70 3.74
CA LEU A 240 29.06 -12.55 4.78
C LEU A 240 29.51 -11.44 5.74
N ALA A 241 28.73 -10.36 5.80
CA ALA A 241 28.95 -9.28 6.75
C ALA A 241 28.41 -9.61 8.15
N GLU A 242 28.88 -8.91 9.19
CA GLU A 242 28.51 -9.15 10.59
C GLU A 242 27.00 -8.97 10.88
N ASN A 243 26.33 -8.18 10.04
CA ASN A 243 24.88 -7.97 10.11
C ASN A 243 24.06 -9.10 9.44
N GLY A 244 24.71 -10.13 8.89
CA GLY A 244 24.06 -11.24 8.17
C GLY A 244 23.73 -10.93 6.70
N SER A 245 24.11 -9.75 6.19
CA SER A 245 23.98 -9.42 4.77
C SER A 245 25.10 -10.04 3.96
N ILE A 246 24.79 -10.48 2.74
CA ILE A 246 25.80 -10.97 1.78
C ILE A 246 26.21 -9.81 0.88
N SER A 247 27.51 -9.59 0.74
CA SER A 247 28.09 -8.80 -0.33
C SER A 247 28.54 -9.71 -1.47
N LEU A 248 28.19 -9.31 -2.69
CA LEU A 248 28.55 -10.00 -3.92
C LEU A 248 29.42 -9.07 -4.75
N SER A 249 30.55 -9.58 -5.23
CA SER A 249 31.33 -8.94 -6.28
C SER A 249 31.74 -9.96 -7.32
N ALA A 250 32.09 -9.51 -8.52
CA ALA A 250 32.57 -10.39 -9.56
C ALA A 250 33.77 -9.76 -10.27
N ASP A 251 34.79 -10.58 -10.47
CA ASP A 251 35.89 -10.29 -11.37
C ASP A 251 35.58 -10.97 -12.70
N ASN A 252 34.98 -10.21 -13.62
CA ASN A 252 34.64 -10.70 -14.95
C ASN A 252 35.86 -10.59 -15.87
N HIS A 253 36.43 -11.73 -16.24
CA HIS A 253 37.55 -11.85 -17.17
C HIS A 253 37.09 -11.96 -18.63
N SER A 254 35.79 -12.23 -18.87
CA SER A 254 35.19 -12.29 -20.20
C SER A 254 34.76 -10.90 -20.69
N ALA A 255 35.40 -10.44 -21.76
CA ALA A 255 34.95 -9.23 -22.48
C ALA A 255 33.60 -9.43 -23.21
N LEU A 256 33.12 -10.68 -23.30
CA LEU A 256 31.94 -11.07 -24.08
C LEU A 256 30.65 -11.10 -23.28
N THR A 257 30.71 -11.00 -21.95
CA THR A 257 29.53 -11.14 -21.09
C THR A 257 29.38 -9.97 -20.12
N LEU A 258 28.16 -9.76 -19.66
CA LEU A 258 27.79 -8.90 -18.54
C LEU A 258 27.10 -9.77 -17.49
N LEU A 259 27.40 -9.53 -16.21
CA LEU A 259 26.82 -10.30 -15.11
C LEU A 259 25.81 -9.43 -14.38
N GLU A 260 24.54 -9.78 -14.51
CA GLU A 260 23.45 -9.17 -13.75
C GLU A 260 23.08 -10.10 -12.61
N VAL A 261 22.94 -9.54 -11.40
CA VAL A 261 22.67 -10.33 -10.20
C VAL A 261 21.44 -9.82 -9.46
N ASP A 262 20.55 -10.75 -9.15
CA ASP A 262 19.43 -10.52 -8.25
C ASP A 262 19.58 -11.40 -7.01
N ASN A 263 19.46 -10.81 -5.82
CA ASN A 263 19.63 -11.51 -4.55
C ASN A 263 18.35 -11.43 -3.75
N ARG A 264 17.83 -12.59 -3.36
CA ARG A 264 16.68 -12.71 -2.47
C ARG A 264 17.02 -13.60 -1.27
N ILE A 265 16.65 -13.12 -0.08
CA ILE A 265 16.70 -13.93 1.14
C ILE A 265 15.49 -14.86 1.11
N VAL A 266 15.73 -16.17 1.20
CA VAL A 266 14.68 -17.21 1.12
C VAL A 266 14.20 -17.61 2.52
N SER A 267 15.12 -17.73 3.47
CA SER A 267 14.78 -18.01 4.87
C SER A 267 15.82 -17.46 5.83
N SER A 268 15.37 -17.08 7.03
CA SER A 268 16.22 -16.62 8.13
C SER A 268 15.77 -17.23 9.45
N SER A 269 16.66 -17.99 10.10
CA SER A 269 16.59 -18.29 11.53
C SER A 269 17.54 -17.35 12.30
N GLU A 270 17.63 -17.47 13.62
CA GLU A 270 18.51 -16.61 14.43
C GLU A 270 20.01 -16.79 14.09
N TYR A 271 20.39 -17.99 13.61
CA TYR A 271 21.79 -18.35 13.32
C TYR A 271 22.00 -19.09 12.00
N ASP A 272 20.93 -19.47 11.29
CA ASP A 272 20.99 -20.16 10.01
C ASP A 272 20.25 -19.33 8.96
N PHE A 273 20.97 -18.92 7.92
CA PHE A 273 20.43 -18.11 6.84
C PHE A 273 20.51 -18.86 5.52
N THR A 274 19.49 -18.69 4.67
CA THR A 274 19.51 -19.21 3.31
C THR A 274 19.12 -18.12 2.33
N SER A 275 20.03 -17.82 1.41
CA SER A 275 19.79 -16.87 0.33
C SER A 275 19.81 -17.59 -1.01
N GLN A 276 19.05 -17.03 -1.95
CA GLN A 276 19.08 -17.44 -3.34
C GLN A 276 19.54 -16.25 -4.18
N VAL A 277 20.53 -16.49 -5.02
CA VAL A 277 21.15 -15.50 -5.90
C VAL A 277 20.95 -15.96 -7.33
N ASP A 278 20.17 -15.21 -8.10
CA ASP A 278 20.00 -15.45 -9.53
C ASP A 278 21.08 -14.65 -10.27
N VAL A 279 21.96 -15.34 -10.98
CA VAL A 279 23.04 -14.75 -11.80
C VAL A 279 22.66 -14.89 -13.27
N ASN A 280 22.31 -13.77 -13.89
CA ASN A 280 21.99 -13.70 -15.31
C ASN A 280 23.25 -13.31 -16.11
N VAL A 281 23.79 -14.28 -16.85
CA VAL A 281 24.92 -14.08 -17.77
C VAL A 281 24.38 -13.57 -19.10
N VAL A 282 24.60 -12.29 -19.38
CA VAL A 282 24.11 -11.62 -20.58
C VAL A 282 25.22 -11.58 -21.64
N ASP A 283 24.93 -12.04 -22.85
CA ASP A 283 25.82 -11.86 -24.01
C ASP A 283 25.93 -10.37 -24.33
N ARG A 284 27.13 -9.80 -24.16
CA ARG A 284 27.41 -8.38 -24.35
C ARG A 284 27.21 -7.97 -25.81
N ALA A 285 27.58 -8.81 -26.76
CA ALA A 285 27.44 -8.51 -28.18
C ALA A 285 25.96 -8.41 -28.56
N GLN A 286 25.12 -9.32 -28.03
CA GLN A 286 23.67 -9.27 -28.23
C GLN A 286 23.02 -8.08 -27.52
N TYR A 287 23.44 -7.79 -26.28
CA TYR A 287 22.93 -6.65 -25.51
C TYR A 287 23.28 -5.31 -26.17
N GLU A 288 24.53 -5.14 -26.63
CA GLU A 288 24.96 -3.90 -27.28
C GLU A 288 24.57 -3.82 -28.76
N ALA A 289 24.09 -4.90 -29.37
CA ALA A 289 23.74 -4.92 -30.79
C ALA A 289 22.77 -3.79 -31.20
N PRO A 290 21.67 -3.50 -30.47
CA PRO A 290 20.78 -2.38 -30.76
C PRO A 290 21.49 -1.02 -30.70
N LEU A 291 22.46 -0.88 -29.81
CA LEU A 291 23.21 0.35 -29.60
C LEU A 291 24.28 0.55 -30.67
N LYS A 292 24.64 -0.49 -31.44
CA LYS A 292 25.59 -0.38 -32.54
C LYS A 292 24.92 -0.13 -33.89
N ILE A 293 23.59 -0.21 -33.96
CA ILE A 293 22.81 0.05 -35.16
C ILE A 293 23.10 1.46 -35.68
N ASN A 294 23.52 1.59 -36.95
CA ASN A 294 23.57 2.89 -37.60
C ASN A 294 22.29 3.15 -38.37
N SER A 295 21.86 4.40 -38.32
CA SER A 295 20.72 4.89 -39.10
C SER A 295 21.21 5.50 -40.40
N HIS A 296 20.56 5.14 -41.51
CA HIS A 296 20.89 5.64 -42.85
C HIS A 296 19.95 6.72 -43.35
N GLY A 297 18.75 6.79 -42.80
CA GLY A 297 17.77 7.79 -43.17
C GLY A 297 16.44 7.59 -42.47
N LEU A 298 15.71 8.68 -42.31
CA LEU A 298 14.38 8.71 -41.76
C LEU A 298 13.45 9.40 -42.75
N TRP A 299 12.36 8.74 -43.09
CA TRP A 299 11.23 9.33 -43.80
C TRP A 299 10.02 9.36 -42.88
N MET A 300 9.26 10.45 -42.94
CA MET A 300 8.05 10.59 -42.13
C MET A 300 7.00 11.44 -42.86
N SER A 301 5.74 11.03 -42.83
CA SER A 301 4.61 11.81 -43.38
C SER A 301 4.07 12.82 -42.35
N LYS A 302 3.29 13.80 -42.81
CA LYS A 302 2.58 14.73 -41.88
C LYS A 302 1.55 14.03 -41.00
N ASP A 303 1.02 12.88 -41.44
CA ASP A 303 -0.02 12.14 -40.74
C ASP A 303 0.54 11.12 -39.73
N GLY A 304 1.86 10.88 -39.75
CA GLY A 304 2.55 10.04 -38.77
C GLY A 304 3.03 8.69 -39.30
N ASP A 305 3.07 8.47 -40.62
CA ASP A 305 3.77 7.30 -41.17
C ASP A 305 5.27 7.50 -40.93
N TYR A 306 5.89 6.56 -40.24
CA TYR A 306 7.29 6.62 -39.85
C TYR A 306 8.04 5.45 -40.50
N VAL A 307 9.12 5.75 -41.22
CA VAL A 307 9.99 4.74 -41.85
C VAL A 307 11.45 5.10 -41.59
N LEU A 308 12.10 4.31 -40.73
CA LEU A 308 13.52 4.43 -40.43
C LEU A 308 14.30 3.34 -41.17
N THR A 309 15.35 3.71 -41.90
CA THR A 309 16.29 2.76 -42.51
C THR A 309 17.53 2.62 -41.63
N VAL A 310 17.84 1.40 -41.24
CA VAL A 310 18.97 1.06 -40.36
C VAL A 310 19.77 -0.12 -40.89
N ASP A 311 20.97 -0.35 -40.34
CA ASP A 311 21.71 -1.60 -40.55
C ASP A 311 20.87 -2.81 -40.11
N SER A 312 21.04 -3.95 -40.79
CA SER A 312 20.47 -5.21 -40.36
C SER A 312 21.02 -5.60 -38.99
N PHE A 313 20.13 -6.05 -38.11
CA PHE A 313 20.48 -6.45 -36.75
C PHE A 313 19.85 -7.80 -36.41
N SER A 314 20.48 -8.54 -35.51
CA SER A 314 19.99 -9.83 -34.98
C SER A 314 19.27 -9.71 -33.63
N ALA A 315 19.32 -8.54 -32.99
CA ALA A 315 18.69 -8.33 -31.69
C ALA A 315 17.15 -8.39 -31.77
N VAL A 316 16.56 -9.17 -30.87
CA VAL A 316 15.11 -9.47 -30.89
C VAL A 316 14.29 -8.64 -29.90
N ASN A 317 14.90 -8.08 -28.86
CA ASN A 317 14.20 -7.44 -27.75
C ASN A 317 14.89 -6.14 -27.33
N PHE A 318 14.46 -5.02 -27.93
CA PHE A 318 14.83 -3.67 -27.48
C PHE A 318 13.68 -2.71 -27.76
N ALA A 319 13.74 -1.56 -27.11
CA ALA A 319 12.77 -0.48 -27.26
C ALA A 319 13.30 0.60 -28.22
N VAL A 320 12.38 1.26 -28.90
CA VAL A 320 12.65 2.40 -29.77
C VAL A 320 11.79 3.56 -29.31
N GLU A 321 12.41 4.58 -28.72
CA GLU A 321 11.74 5.84 -28.41
C GLU A 321 11.80 6.76 -29.62
N ILE A 322 10.67 7.36 -29.96
CA ILE A 322 10.53 8.36 -31.01
C ILE A 322 10.08 9.67 -30.36
N ASP A 323 10.91 10.70 -30.41
CA ASP A 323 10.62 12.07 -29.95
C ASP A 323 10.62 13.03 -31.15
N VAL A 324 9.48 13.66 -31.42
CA VAL A 324 9.27 14.59 -32.53
C VAL A 324 9.07 15.99 -31.97
N VAL A 325 9.93 16.90 -32.37
CA VAL A 325 9.92 18.31 -31.98
C VAL A 325 9.79 19.19 -33.21
N THR A 326 8.89 20.18 -33.18
CA THR A 326 8.77 21.16 -34.26
C THR A 326 9.88 22.20 -34.19
N VAL A 327 10.51 22.53 -35.32
CA VAL A 327 11.69 23.43 -35.35
C VAL A 327 11.30 24.90 -35.16
N SER A 328 10.07 25.27 -35.51
CA SER A 328 9.58 26.65 -35.46
C SER A 328 9.46 27.21 -34.06
N ASP A 329 9.00 26.37 -33.12
CA ASP A 329 8.65 26.72 -31.74
C ASP A 329 9.48 25.94 -30.72
N GLY A 330 10.09 24.82 -31.11
CA GLY A 330 10.79 23.92 -30.19
C GLY A 330 9.84 23.06 -29.38
N ASP A 331 8.55 23.06 -29.70
CA ASP A 331 7.54 22.31 -28.95
C ASP A 331 7.62 20.82 -29.27
N ARG A 332 7.57 20.00 -28.22
CA ARG A 332 7.47 18.55 -28.36
C ARG A 332 6.07 18.20 -28.86
N HIS A 333 6.01 17.72 -30.10
CA HIS A 333 4.76 17.34 -30.75
C HIS A 333 4.35 15.91 -30.40
N TYR A 334 5.31 14.99 -30.26
CA TYR A 334 5.04 13.59 -29.98
C TYR A 334 6.23 12.93 -29.30
N LYS A 335 5.98 12.08 -28.30
CA LYS A 335 7.00 11.22 -27.69
C LYS A 335 6.38 9.89 -27.29
N LYS A 336 6.95 8.78 -27.76
CA LYS A 336 6.50 7.44 -27.37
C LYS A 336 7.58 6.38 -27.59
N THR A 337 7.57 5.39 -26.71
CA THR A 337 8.45 4.21 -26.76
C THR A 337 7.68 3.01 -27.30
N PHE A 338 8.31 2.26 -28.19
CA PHE A 338 7.75 1.10 -28.88
C PHE A 338 8.67 -0.11 -28.71
N ASN A 339 8.11 -1.30 -28.60
CA ASN A 339 8.92 -2.51 -28.74
C ASN A 339 9.31 -2.69 -30.21
N ILE A 340 10.54 -3.14 -30.48
CA ILE A 340 11.02 -3.36 -31.86
C ILE A 340 10.11 -4.29 -32.69
N ASN A 341 9.37 -5.19 -32.03
CA ASN A 341 8.45 -6.13 -32.67
C ASN A 341 7.14 -5.46 -33.14
N GLU A 342 6.85 -4.23 -32.71
CA GLU A 342 5.73 -3.42 -33.22
C GLU A 342 6.02 -2.83 -34.61
N PHE A 343 7.30 -2.74 -35.00
CA PHE A 343 7.67 -2.23 -36.31
C PHE A 343 7.54 -3.31 -37.38
N LYS A 344 6.93 -2.94 -38.51
CA LYS A 344 7.02 -3.75 -39.73
C LYS A 344 8.44 -3.65 -40.27
N LYS A 345 9.13 -4.79 -40.34
CA LYS A 345 10.49 -4.92 -40.87
C LYS A 345 10.42 -5.31 -42.35
N THR A 346 11.04 -4.53 -43.23
CA THR A 346 11.17 -4.87 -44.65
C THR A 346 12.63 -4.73 -45.09
N ASP A 347 13.16 -5.75 -45.74
CA ASP A 347 14.52 -5.73 -46.29
C ASP A 347 14.67 -4.58 -47.30
N ALA A 348 15.74 -3.81 -47.16
CA ALA A 348 16.08 -2.69 -48.03
C ALA A 348 17.29 -3.01 -48.93
N GLY A 349 17.83 -4.24 -48.86
CA GLY A 349 19.03 -4.67 -49.55
C GLY A 349 20.31 -4.14 -48.91
N ASN A 350 21.47 -4.69 -49.31
CA ASN A 350 22.79 -4.25 -48.86
C ASN A 350 22.98 -4.27 -47.33
N GLY A 351 22.38 -5.24 -46.64
CA GLY A 351 22.46 -5.35 -45.18
C GLY A 351 21.70 -4.25 -44.45
N LYS A 352 20.63 -3.70 -45.04
CA LYS A 352 19.78 -2.68 -44.43
C LYS A 352 18.35 -3.16 -44.26
N VAL A 353 17.68 -2.68 -43.22
CA VAL A 353 16.26 -2.95 -42.96
C VAL A 353 15.51 -1.65 -42.74
N LYS A 354 14.28 -1.58 -43.26
CA LYS A 354 13.32 -0.50 -42.98
C LYS A 354 12.41 -0.91 -41.83
N LEU A 355 12.36 -0.08 -40.80
CA LEU A 355 11.46 -0.17 -39.66
C LEU A 355 10.30 0.79 -39.89
N SER A 356 9.10 0.26 -40.10
CA SER A 356 7.92 1.07 -40.42
C SER A 356 6.86 0.96 -39.32
N ILE A 357 6.29 2.09 -38.90
CA ILE A 357 5.18 2.15 -37.93
C ILE A 357 4.24 3.31 -38.26
N ASP A 358 2.96 3.14 -38.01
CA ASP A 358 1.93 4.18 -38.19
C ASP A 358 1.67 4.87 -36.85
N LEU A 359 2.34 6.00 -36.60
CA LEU A 359 2.27 6.72 -35.33
C LEU A 359 0.86 7.28 -35.06
N LYS A 360 0.03 7.46 -36.09
CA LYS A 360 -1.35 7.96 -35.94
C LYS A 360 -2.18 7.02 -35.09
N LYS A 361 -2.02 5.72 -35.29
CA LYS A 361 -2.65 4.66 -34.48
C LYS A 361 -2.21 4.71 -33.01
N HIS A 362 -1.09 5.37 -32.73
CA HIS A 362 -0.49 5.47 -31.41
C HIS A 362 -0.61 6.86 -30.78
N GLY A 363 -1.45 7.74 -31.35
CA GLY A 363 -1.80 9.05 -30.77
C GLY A 363 -1.08 10.24 -31.42
N PHE A 364 -0.31 10.02 -32.48
CA PHE A 364 0.31 11.10 -33.24
C PHE A 364 -0.78 11.95 -33.92
N LYS A 365 -0.75 13.26 -33.67
CA LYS A 365 -1.65 14.22 -34.30
C LYS A 365 -1.02 14.73 -35.59
N ALA A 366 -1.81 14.88 -36.66
CA ALA A 366 -1.29 15.40 -37.92
C ALA A 366 -0.64 16.79 -37.74
N LEU A 367 0.53 16.98 -38.34
CA LEU A 367 1.27 18.25 -38.28
C LEU A 367 0.56 19.31 -39.12
N LYS A 368 0.07 20.37 -38.45
CA LYS A 368 -0.70 21.45 -39.10
C LYS A 368 0.23 22.53 -39.63
N ASN A 369 0.05 22.92 -40.89
CA ASN A 369 0.61 24.16 -41.45
C ASN A 369 -0.29 24.66 -42.58
N LEU A 370 -0.54 25.98 -42.62
CA LEU A 370 -1.46 26.64 -43.53
C LEU A 370 -0.96 26.57 -44.99
N PHE A 371 0.36 26.65 -45.20
CA PHE A 371 0.99 26.52 -46.52
C PHE A 371 2.42 25.96 -46.39
N GLY A 372 2.75 24.94 -47.19
CA GLY A 372 4.11 24.36 -47.27
C GLY A 372 4.42 23.20 -46.31
N GLY A 373 5.68 22.73 -46.34
CA GLY A 373 6.18 21.64 -45.49
C GLY A 373 6.47 22.09 -44.06
N VAL A 374 6.37 21.18 -43.08
CA VAL A 374 6.70 21.45 -41.67
C VAL A 374 8.12 20.98 -41.39
N ARG A 375 8.94 21.82 -40.75
CA ARG A 375 10.29 21.43 -40.33
C ARG A 375 10.23 20.81 -38.93
N ILE A 376 10.71 19.58 -38.81
CA ILE A 376 10.74 18.83 -37.55
C ILE A 376 12.15 18.30 -37.27
N LYS A 377 12.45 18.13 -36.00
CA LYS A 377 13.53 17.29 -35.50
C LYS A 377 12.91 16.02 -34.96
N VAL A 378 13.43 14.87 -35.40
CA VAL A 378 13.03 13.57 -34.88
C VAL A 378 14.24 12.94 -34.25
N ALA A 379 14.18 12.70 -32.94
CA ALA A 379 15.13 11.87 -32.24
C ALA A 379 14.57 10.45 -32.15
N THR A 380 15.37 9.48 -32.59
CA THR A 380 15.08 8.06 -32.44
C THR A 380 16.11 7.46 -31.51
N THR A 381 15.68 6.98 -30.35
CA THR A 381 16.56 6.38 -29.34
C THR A 381 16.34 4.89 -29.29
N PHE A 382 17.39 4.12 -29.57
CA PHE A 382 17.41 2.68 -29.34
C PHE A 382 17.75 2.43 -27.88
N GLU A 383 16.88 1.75 -27.15
CA GLU A 383 17.01 1.50 -25.72
C GLU A 383 17.02 0.00 -25.44
N THR A 384 18.02 -0.46 -24.71
CA THR A 384 18.07 -1.82 -24.17
C THR A 384 17.46 -1.81 -22.77
N THR A 385 16.90 -2.94 -22.33
CA THR A 385 16.44 -3.07 -20.95
C THR A 385 17.60 -2.76 -20.01
N PRO A 386 17.48 -1.78 -19.10
CA PRO A 386 18.55 -1.48 -18.15
C PRO A 386 18.83 -2.73 -17.31
N LEU A 387 20.08 -3.18 -17.30
CA LEU A 387 20.51 -4.20 -16.36
C LEU A 387 20.46 -3.62 -14.94
N GLY A 388 19.92 -4.39 -14.00
CA GLY A 388 19.77 -4.02 -12.59
C GLY A 388 21.12 -3.87 -11.90
N ASN A 389 21.48 -4.88 -11.08
CA ASN A 389 22.78 -4.89 -10.41
C ASN A 389 23.80 -5.60 -11.29
N VAL A 390 24.48 -4.82 -12.14
CA VAL A 390 25.62 -5.33 -12.91
C VAL A 390 26.81 -5.46 -11.99
N LEU A 391 27.37 -6.66 -11.87
CA LEU A 391 28.63 -6.87 -11.18
C LEU A 391 29.80 -6.47 -12.10
N GLY A 392 30.76 -5.73 -11.53
CA GLY A 392 31.97 -5.27 -12.20
C GLY A 392 31.99 -3.75 -12.49
N ASN A 393 33.11 -3.28 -13.04
CA ASN A 393 33.41 -1.85 -13.16
C ASN A 393 32.84 -1.16 -14.41
N GLN A 394 32.08 -1.87 -15.26
CA GLN A 394 31.56 -1.32 -16.52
C GLN A 394 30.04 -1.33 -16.51
N LYS A 395 29.43 -0.17 -16.23
CA LYS A 395 28.00 0.03 -16.50
C LYS A 395 27.86 0.31 -18.00
N PRO A 396 27.27 -0.60 -18.80
CA PRO A 396 27.12 -0.38 -20.23
C PRO A 396 26.16 0.79 -20.47
N ASN A 397 26.39 1.52 -21.56
CA ASN A 397 25.35 2.41 -22.08
C ASN A 397 24.11 1.55 -22.39
N ASN A 398 22.92 2.07 -22.09
CA ASN A 398 21.65 1.39 -22.34
C ASN A 398 20.84 2.06 -23.44
N SER A 399 21.34 3.14 -24.03
CA SER A 399 20.64 3.88 -25.07
C SER A 399 21.59 4.51 -26.08
N ARG A 400 21.13 4.64 -27.32
CA ARG A 400 21.78 5.41 -28.37
C ARG A 400 20.76 6.22 -29.16
N GLU A 401 20.99 7.52 -29.23
CA GLU A 401 20.11 8.47 -29.91
C GLU A 401 20.61 8.79 -31.33
N HIS A 402 19.67 8.88 -32.27
CA HIS A 402 19.87 9.31 -33.65
C HIS A 402 18.93 10.49 -33.95
N ILE A 403 19.50 11.64 -34.31
CA ILE A 403 18.71 12.86 -34.55
C ILE A 403 18.65 13.17 -36.04
N PHE A 404 17.44 13.38 -36.57
CA PHE A 404 17.17 13.74 -37.95
C PHE A 404 16.47 15.10 -38.02
N SER A 405 16.87 15.92 -39.00
CA SER A 405 16.13 17.14 -39.34
C SER A 405 15.40 16.93 -40.66
N LEU A 406 14.08 17.00 -40.63
CA LEU A 406 13.22 16.69 -41.77
C LEU A 406 12.34 17.89 -42.14
N LYS A 407 11.96 17.96 -43.41
CA LYS A 407 10.86 18.82 -43.88
C LYS A 407 9.78 17.92 -44.45
N VAL A 408 8.68 17.78 -43.71
CA VAL A 408 7.59 16.85 -44.06
C VAL A 408 6.51 17.56 -44.87
N TYR A 409 6.03 16.89 -45.92
CA TYR A 409 4.97 17.38 -46.81
C TYR A 409 3.69 16.55 -46.61
N LYS A 410 2.58 17.08 -47.11
CA LYS A 410 1.36 16.28 -47.19
C LYS A 410 1.56 15.35 -48.38
N ASP A 411 1.42 14.06 -48.15
CA ASP A 411 1.48 13.05 -49.23
C ASP A 411 0.42 13.31 -50.29
#